data_AF-A0A7V9LWE8-F1
#
_entry.id   AF-A0A7V9LWE8-F1
#
_cell.length_a   1.000
_cell.length_b   1.000
_cell.length_c   1.000
_cell.angle_alpha   90.00
_cell.angle_beta   90.00
_cell.angle_gamma   90.00
#
_symmetry.space_group_name_H-M   'P 1'
#
loop_
_entity.id
_entity.type
_entity.pdbx_description
1 polymer ?
#
loop_
_entity_poly.entity_id
_entity_poly.type
_entity_poly.pdbx_seq_one_letter_code
_entity_poly.pdbx_strand_id
1 'polypeptide(L)'
;GAAKDVFGVAFVGAQAPNGLSAADLRTLALDVRGRLDQSAPAVVVLLGRAEDRVSFVVAVNEPARGWRLSAAEVVRAFAAAVDGRGGGREDMAQGAGSRPDGAAEALRLAEHAVAQRVTGSA
;
A
#
# COMPACT_ATOMS: atom_id res chain seq x y z
N GLY A 1 -7.31 9.82 3.16
CA GLY A 1 -7.81 9.55 4.52
C GLY A 1 -6.75 9.93 5.52
N ALA A 2 -7.12 10.05 6.80
CA ALA A 2 -6.13 10.16 7.88
C ALA A 2 -5.37 8.83 8.04
N ALA A 3 -4.13 8.88 8.53
CA ALA A 3 -3.38 7.68 8.86
C ALA A 3 -4.02 6.98 10.07
N LYS A 4 -4.07 5.65 10.01
CA LYS A 4 -4.39 4.79 11.16
C LYS A 4 -3.09 4.37 11.85
N ASP A 5 -3.10 4.25 13.16
CA ASP A 5 -2.03 3.54 13.87
C ASP A 5 -2.27 2.03 13.77
N VAL A 6 -1.28 1.31 13.23
CA VAL A 6 -1.26 -0.14 13.18
C VAL A 6 -0.04 -0.60 13.97
N PHE A 7 -0.21 -0.71 15.29
CA PHE A 7 0.83 -1.12 16.24
C PHE A 7 2.11 -0.27 16.12
N GLY A 8 1.95 1.06 16.09
CA GLY A 8 3.07 2.01 15.95
C GLY A 8 3.51 2.30 14.51
N VAL A 9 2.80 1.75 13.51
CA VAL A 9 3.00 2.09 12.10
C VAL A 9 1.88 3.01 11.63
N ALA A 10 2.24 4.18 11.10
CA ALA A 10 1.30 5.06 10.41
C ALA A 10 0.89 4.44 9.06
N PHE A 11 -0.30 3.85 9.02
CA PHE A 11 -0.86 3.20 7.83
C PHE A 11 -1.87 4.09 7.12
N VAL A 12 -1.67 4.35 5.84
CA VAL A 12 -2.65 5.01 4.97
C VAL A 12 -3.08 4.06 3.86
N GLY A 13 -4.25 3.47 3.98
CA GLY A 13 -4.91 2.69 2.93
C GLY A 13 -6.08 3.46 2.32
N ALA A 14 -6.08 3.70 1.01
CA ALA A 14 -7.18 4.39 0.34
C ALA A 14 -7.37 4.01 -1.13
N GLN A 15 -8.60 4.15 -1.61
CA GLN A 15 -8.85 4.29 -3.04
C GLN A 15 -8.61 5.75 -3.44
N ALA A 16 -7.79 5.95 -4.46
CA ALA A 16 -7.54 7.25 -5.05
C ALA A 16 -8.71 7.65 -5.97
N PRO A 17 -8.82 8.93 -6.36
CA PRO A 17 -9.79 9.36 -7.36
C PRO A 17 -9.73 8.51 -8.63
N ASN A 18 -10.89 8.26 -9.24
CA ASN A 18 -10.97 7.48 -10.48
C ASN A 18 -10.22 8.19 -11.62
N GLY A 19 -9.66 7.41 -12.55
CA GLY A 19 -9.05 7.92 -13.78
C GLY A 19 -7.60 8.41 -13.63
N LEU A 20 -6.97 8.26 -12.46
CA LEU A 20 -5.54 8.50 -12.32
C LEU A 20 -4.73 7.48 -13.11
N SER A 21 -3.67 7.93 -13.78
CA SER A 21 -2.69 7.02 -14.36
C SER A 21 -1.89 6.31 -13.27
N ALA A 22 -1.22 5.21 -13.62
CA ALA A 22 -0.31 4.54 -12.69
C ALA A 22 0.85 5.45 -12.22
N ALA A 23 1.28 6.39 -13.07
CA ALA A 23 2.30 7.38 -12.72
C ALA A 23 1.76 8.40 -11.70
N ASP A 24 0.55 8.90 -11.91
CA ASP A 24 -0.09 9.84 -10.97
C ASP A 24 -0.35 9.18 -9.62
N LEU A 25 -0.82 7.92 -9.62
CA LEU A 25 -1.04 7.15 -8.41
C LEU A 25 0.26 6.96 -7.61
N ARG A 26 1.37 6.74 -8.31
CA ARG A 26 2.70 6.64 -7.70
C ARG A 26 3.14 7.97 -7.09
N THR A 27 3.03 9.07 -7.84
CA THR A 27 3.35 10.41 -7.33
C THR A 27 2.53 10.72 -6.08
N LEU A 28 1.22 10.46 -6.11
CA LEU A 28 0.34 10.66 -4.96
C LEU A 28 0.75 9.80 -3.75
N ALA A 29 1.12 8.54 -3.95
CA ALA A 29 1.57 7.68 -2.86
C ALA A 29 2.85 8.21 -2.20
N LEU A 30 3.80 8.72 -3.00
CA LEU A 30 5.04 9.32 -2.51
C LEU A 30 4.78 10.63 -1.76
N ASP A 31 3.89 11.47 -2.28
CA ASP A 31 3.49 12.73 -1.64
C ASP A 31 2.81 12.49 -0.29
N VAL A 32 1.88 11.54 -0.24
CA VAL A 32 1.21 11.15 1.02
C VAL A 32 2.24 10.63 2.01
N ARG A 33 3.15 9.74 1.60
CA ARG A 33 4.22 9.22 2.47
C ARG A 33 5.12 10.33 2.98
N GLY A 34 5.48 11.30 2.13
CA GLY A 34 6.34 12.43 2.49
C GLY A 34 5.71 13.43 3.47
N ARG A 35 4.38 13.43 3.60
CA ARG A 35 3.63 14.28 4.55
C ARG A 35 3.45 13.65 5.93
N LEU A 36 3.72 12.36 6.08
CA LEU A 36 3.66 11.68 7.37
C LEU A 36 4.90 12.03 8.22
N ASP A 37 4.86 11.75 9.51
CA ASP A 37 6.03 11.88 10.38
C ASP A 37 7.16 10.97 9.85
N GLN A 38 8.27 11.59 9.43
CA GLN A 38 9.40 10.87 8.85
C GLN A 38 10.25 10.15 9.90
N SER A 39 10.06 10.44 11.19
CA SER A 39 10.73 9.75 12.30
C SER A 39 10.04 8.46 12.73
N ALA A 40 8.77 8.25 12.35
CA ALA A 40 7.97 7.08 12.68
C ALA A 40 7.80 6.13 11.47
N PRO A 41 7.61 4.81 11.68
CA PRO A 41 7.27 3.87 10.61
C PRO A 41 6.00 4.28 9.86
N ALA A 42 6.04 4.30 8.53
CA ALA A 42 4.88 4.60 7.70
C ALA A 42 4.76 3.69 6.46
N VAL A 43 3.51 3.32 6.15
CA VAL A 43 3.12 2.52 4.98
C VAL A 43 1.92 3.19 4.30
N VAL A 44 2.05 3.47 3.01
CA VAL A 44 0.98 4.03 2.17
C VAL A 44 0.60 3.01 1.11
N VAL A 45 -0.69 2.71 0.99
CA VAL A 45 -1.28 1.79 0.01
C VAL A 45 -2.41 2.52 -0.71
N LEU A 46 -2.21 2.78 -2.01
CA LEU A 46 -3.22 3.42 -2.84
C LEU A 46 -3.66 2.48 -3.96
N LEU A 47 -4.97 2.44 -4.21
CA LEU A 47 -5.57 1.77 -5.35
C LEU A 47 -6.29 2.79 -6.23
N GLY A 48 -6.00 2.80 -7.53
CA GLY A 48 -6.66 3.64 -8.51
C GLY A 48 -7.53 2.79 -9.44
N ARG A 49 -8.83 3.11 -9.53
CA ARG A 49 -9.75 2.46 -10.48
C ARG A 49 -9.70 3.18 -11.83
N ALA A 50 -9.58 2.39 -12.89
CA ALA A 50 -9.70 2.83 -14.28
C ALA A 50 -10.54 1.79 -15.03
N GLU A 51 -11.80 2.13 -15.29
CA GLU A 51 -12.77 1.25 -15.98
C GLU A 51 -12.87 -0.15 -15.32
N ASP A 52 -12.44 -1.17 -16.04
CA ASP A 52 -12.42 -2.59 -15.66
C ASP A 52 -11.10 -3.01 -14.99
N ARG A 53 -10.19 -2.08 -14.74
CA ARG A 53 -8.88 -2.31 -14.13
C ARG A 53 -8.72 -1.56 -12.82
N VAL A 54 -7.83 -2.09 -12.00
CA VAL A 54 -7.33 -1.40 -10.81
C VAL A 54 -5.82 -1.41 -10.84
N SER A 55 -5.22 -0.25 -10.68
CA SER A 55 -3.79 -0.08 -10.43
C SER A 55 -3.56 0.12 -8.93
N PHE A 56 -2.38 -0.25 -8.45
CA PHE A 56 -2.04 -0.05 -7.05
C PHE A 56 -0.57 0.28 -6.85
N VAL A 57 -0.30 1.05 -5.80
CA VAL A 57 1.05 1.42 -5.36
C VAL A 57 1.13 1.26 -3.84
N VAL A 58 2.24 0.69 -3.38
CA VAL A 58 2.64 0.65 -1.98
C VAL A 58 3.95 1.42 -1.83
N ALA A 59 4.02 2.33 -0.87
CA ALA A 59 5.22 3.06 -0.51
C ALA A 59 5.49 2.94 0.99
N VAL A 60 6.72 2.59 1.34
CA VAL A 60 7.19 2.39 2.72
C VAL A 60 8.32 3.38 2.98
N ASN A 61 8.40 3.93 4.19
CA ASN A 61 9.49 4.83 4.57
C ASN A 61 10.68 4.09 5.22
N GLU A 62 11.74 4.81 5.55
CA GLU A 62 12.95 4.21 6.11
C GLU A 62 12.77 3.59 7.50
N PRO A 63 12.13 4.25 8.49
CA PRO A 63 11.83 3.60 9.77
C PRO A 63 11.02 2.31 9.64
N ALA A 64 10.01 2.27 8.76
CA ALA A 64 9.23 1.05 8.53
C ALA A 64 10.07 -0.07 7.92
N ARG A 65 10.98 0.23 6.99
CA ARG A 65 11.97 -0.77 6.51
C ARG A 65 12.92 -1.22 7.61
N GLY A 66 13.29 -0.35 8.55
CA GLY A 66 14.03 -0.71 9.77
C GLY A 66 13.28 -1.71 10.64
N TRP A 67 11.94 -1.64 10.64
CA TRP A 67 11.03 -2.61 11.24
C TRP A 67 10.78 -3.83 10.34
N ARG A 68 11.56 -3.96 9.26
CA ARG A 68 11.50 -5.03 8.27
C ARG A 68 10.17 -5.14 7.53
N LEU A 69 9.43 -4.03 7.42
CA LEU A 69 8.28 -3.92 6.51
C LEU A 69 8.78 -3.74 5.07
N SER A 70 8.10 -4.41 4.14
CA SER A 70 8.44 -4.43 2.72
C SER A 70 7.23 -4.05 1.86
N ALA A 71 7.39 -3.08 0.95
CA ALA A 71 6.34 -2.75 0.00
C ALA A 71 5.98 -3.96 -0.90
N ALA A 72 6.98 -4.75 -1.28
CA ALA A 72 6.80 -5.93 -2.12
C ALA A 72 6.02 -7.04 -1.39
N GLU A 73 6.27 -7.25 -0.09
CA GLU A 73 5.49 -8.20 0.72
C GLU A 73 4.04 -7.77 0.89
N VAL A 74 3.80 -6.48 1.17
CA VAL A 74 2.44 -5.95 1.28
C VAL A 74 1.67 -6.14 -0.02
N VAL A 75 2.28 -5.85 -1.19
CA VAL A 75 1.67 -6.13 -2.49
C VAL A 75 1.31 -7.61 -2.65
N ARG A 76 2.24 -8.53 -2.32
CA ARG A 76 1.98 -9.98 -2.41
C ARG A 76 0.78 -10.42 -1.57
N ALA A 77 0.58 -9.79 -0.41
CA ALA A 77 -0.50 -10.15 0.50
C ALA A 77 -1.91 -9.81 -0.03
N PHE A 78 -2.05 -8.76 -0.86
CA PHE A 78 -3.37 -8.31 -1.32
C PHE A 78 -3.61 -8.46 -2.82
N ALA A 79 -2.58 -8.61 -3.66
CA ALA A 79 -2.73 -8.53 -5.12
C ALA A 79 -3.77 -9.53 -5.68
N ALA A 80 -3.88 -10.72 -5.08
CA ALA A 80 -4.87 -11.72 -5.49
C ALA A 80 -6.33 -11.26 -5.28
N ALA A 81 -6.62 -10.37 -4.32
CA ALA A 81 -7.97 -9.89 -4.07
C ALA A 81 -8.54 -9.05 -5.23
N VAL A 82 -7.65 -8.49 -6.05
CA VAL A 82 -7.99 -7.70 -7.24
C VAL A 82 -7.68 -8.42 -8.56
N ASP A 83 -7.49 -9.74 -8.52
CA ASP A 83 -7.02 -10.55 -9.66
C ASP A 83 -5.76 -9.93 -10.29
N GLY A 84 -4.87 -9.45 -9.43
CA GLY A 84 -3.73 -8.62 -9.81
C GLY A 84 -2.37 -9.27 -9.60
N ARG A 85 -1.38 -8.61 -10.16
CA ARG A 85 0.04 -8.91 -9.98
C ARG A 85 0.80 -7.61 -9.83
N GLY A 86 1.90 -7.67 -9.10
CA GLY A 86 2.75 -6.52 -8.87
C GLY A 86 4.12 -6.92 -8.36
N GLY A 87 5.01 -5.96 -8.31
CA GLY A 87 6.39 -6.14 -7.88
C GLY A 87 7.05 -4.80 -7.61
N GLY A 88 8.29 -4.85 -7.13
CA GLY A 88 9.07 -3.68 -6.78
C GLY A 88 10.15 -4.02 -5.78
N ARG A 89 10.63 -2.98 -5.11
CA ARG A 89 11.66 -3.07 -4.07
C ARG A 89 11.03 -2.97 -2.69
N GLU A 90 11.86 -3.08 -1.67
CA GLU A 90 11.46 -2.94 -0.26
C GLU A 90 10.81 -1.58 0.05
N ASP A 91 11.26 -0.50 -0.60
CA ASP A 91 10.78 0.86 -0.38
C ASP A 91 9.47 1.18 -1.13
N MET A 92 9.24 0.53 -2.27
CA MET A 92 8.09 0.81 -3.10
C MET A 92 7.82 -0.34 -4.08
N ALA A 93 6.54 -0.69 -4.20
CA ALA A 93 6.05 -1.69 -5.13
C ALA A 93 4.75 -1.23 -5.79
N GLN A 94 4.46 -1.77 -6.97
CA GLN A 94 3.30 -1.38 -7.76
C GLN A 94 2.79 -2.55 -8.60
N GLY A 95 1.56 -2.42 -9.09
CA GLY A 95 0.96 -3.43 -9.94
C GLY A 95 -0.43 -3.06 -10.42
N ALA A 96 -1.10 -4.04 -11.02
CA ALA A 96 -2.47 -3.89 -11.50
C ALA A 96 -3.22 -5.22 -11.47
N GLY A 97 -4.55 -5.14 -11.49
CA GLY A 97 -5.46 -6.28 -11.57
C GLY A 97 -6.70 -5.98 -12.40
N SER A 98 -7.50 -7.02 -12.64
CA SER A 98 -8.72 -6.99 -13.46
C SER A 98 -10.02 -7.05 -12.65
N ARG A 99 -9.94 -7.00 -11.31
CA ARG A 99 -11.11 -6.99 -10.43
C ARG A 99 -11.13 -5.75 -9.53
N PRO A 100 -11.63 -4.61 -10.03
CA PRO A 100 -11.68 -3.36 -9.26
C PRO A 100 -12.53 -3.45 -7.99
N ASP A 101 -13.57 -4.28 -8.00
CA ASP A 101 -14.46 -4.45 -6.84
C ASP A 101 -13.78 -5.18 -5.67
N GLY A 102 -12.58 -5.74 -5.89
CA GLY A 102 -11.71 -6.28 -4.84
C GLY A 102 -10.97 -5.22 -4.02
N ALA A 103 -11.06 -3.93 -4.36
CA ALA A 103 -10.23 -2.88 -3.76
C ALA A 103 -10.41 -2.73 -2.24
N ALA A 104 -11.65 -2.87 -1.73
CA ALA A 104 -11.91 -2.78 -0.29
C ALA A 104 -11.25 -3.93 0.48
N GLU A 105 -11.36 -5.15 -0.04
CA GLU A 105 -10.70 -6.33 0.54
C GLU A 105 -9.18 -6.23 0.45
N ALA A 106 -8.66 -5.74 -0.67
CA ALA A 106 -7.22 -5.52 -0.84
C ALA A 106 -6.64 -4.57 0.22
N LEU A 107 -7.33 -3.46 0.52
CA LEU A 107 -6.91 -2.53 1.57
C LEU A 107 -6.91 -3.18 2.95
N ARG A 108 -7.92 -4.00 3.26
CA ARG A 108 -8.01 -4.74 4.52
C ARG A 108 -6.88 -5.76 4.66
N LEU A 109 -6.57 -6.50 3.59
CA LEU A 109 -5.46 -7.45 3.56
C LEU A 109 -4.10 -6.75 3.71
N ALA A 110 -3.94 -5.58 3.09
CA ALA A 110 -2.72 -4.79 3.24
C ALA A 110 -2.51 -4.32 4.69
N GLU A 111 -3.55 -3.80 5.34
CA GLU A 111 -3.52 -3.42 6.76
C GLU A 111 -3.19 -4.63 7.64
N HIS A 112 -3.81 -5.78 7.36
CA HIS A 112 -3.55 -7.02 8.09
C HIS A 112 -2.11 -7.52 7.90
N ALA A 113 -1.54 -7.43 6.69
CA ALA A 113 -0.16 -7.81 6.43
C ALA A 113 0.83 -6.94 7.21
N VAL A 114 0.58 -5.64 7.31
CA VAL A 114 1.38 -4.73 8.16
C VAL A 114 1.28 -5.15 9.63
N ALA A 115 0.06 -5.37 10.13
CA ALA A 115 -0.16 -5.82 11.51
C ALA A 115 0.57 -7.14 11.81
N GLN A 116 0.36 -8.18 11.00
CA GLN A 116 1.04 -9.46 11.16
C GLN A 116 2.56 -9.32 11.19
N ARG A 117 3.11 -8.45 10.34
CA ARG A 117 4.56 -8.26 10.23
C ARG A 117 5.18 -7.65 11.48
N VAL A 118 4.45 -6.79 12.19
CA VAL A 118 4.95 -6.09 13.39
C VAL A 118 4.56 -6.79 14.69
N THR A 119 3.53 -7.65 14.69
CA THR A 119 3.13 -8.44 15.87
C THR A 119 3.62 -9.89 15.83
N GLY A 120 4.03 -10.41 14.67
CA GLY A 120 4.57 -11.76 14.54
C GLY A 120 5.92 -11.87 15.24
N SER A 121 6.06 -12.83 16.16
CA SER A 121 7.34 -13.15 16.79
C SER A 121 8.37 -13.55 15.72
N ALA A 122 9.55 -12.93 15.79
CA ALA A 122 10.69 -13.19 14.92
C ALA A 122 11.12 -14.67 14.90
#